data_AF-A0A6J8A8D8-F1
#
_entry.id   AF-A0A6J8A8D8-F1
#
_cell.length_a   1.000
_cell.length_b   1.000
_cell.length_c   1.000
_cell.angle_alpha   90.00
_cell.angle_beta   90.00
_cell.angle_gamma   90.00
#
_symmetry.space_group_name_H-M   'P 1'
#
loop_
_entity.id
_entity.type
_entity.pdbx_description
1 polymer ?
#
loop_
_entity_poly.entity_id
_entity_poly.type
_entity_poly.pdbx_seq_one_letter_code
_entity_poly.pdbx_strand_id
1 'polypeptide(L)'
;MLATVIIKVENHKCKDYTLSASDQSLIDMMKHYLHTSRKDECSPPSKTSNAGVTYVRWGKKGCPKGAEIVYSGQVGGNDHTTKGGGVNYLCLPNDPENGQHQSFGNDQIFGGEYRISSSGKPSGWSESMRYKEAPCTVGILYNKGWNSEYDGYLTSDHYTHNNKDFACVDINPETLDNKNKDEHGILFQTLRTKCGSLRCPPYTNEADVLCVVCSKKTYRYELTKRFFVSDFLKGH
;
A
#
# COMPACT_ATOMS: atom_id res chain seq x y z
N MET A 1 -5.01 14.16 1.77
CA MET A 1 -4.35 13.29 2.76
C MET A 1 -3.57 12.26 1.97
N LEU A 2 -2.23 12.42 1.94
CA LEU A 2 -1.35 11.64 1.08
C LEU A 2 -0.53 10.69 1.94
N ALA A 3 -0.77 9.39 1.76
CA ALA A 3 0.23 8.36 2.00
C ALA A 3 0.71 7.89 0.62
N THR A 4 2.02 7.92 0.40
CA THR A 4 2.63 7.60 -0.90
C THR A 4 3.63 6.48 -0.69
N VAL A 5 3.53 5.45 -1.53
CA VAL A 5 4.56 4.41 -1.65
C VAL A 5 5.63 4.93 -2.59
N ILE A 6 6.88 4.95 -2.12
CA ILE A 6 8.04 5.43 -2.88
C ILE A 6 9.03 4.27 -2.98
N ILE A 7 9.61 4.05 -4.16
CA ILE A 7 10.74 3.10 -4.30
C ILE A 7 11.94 3.68 -3.55
N LYS A 8 12.50 2.90 -2.63
CA LYS A 8 13.62 3.36 -1.80
C LYS A 8 14.89 3.43 -2.63
N VAL A 9 15.52 4.60 -2.66
CA VAL A 9 16.85 4.85 -3.25
C VAL A 9 17.83 5.08 -2.11
N GLU A 10 19.12 4.72 -2.28
CA GLU A 10 20.15 4.89 -1.24
C GLU A 10 20.10 6.29 -0.59
N ASN A 11 20.09 6.33 0.74
CA ASN A 11 20.07 7.53 1.58
C ASN A 11 18.85 8.48 1.46
N HIS A 12 17.80 8.16 0.69
CA HIS A 12 16.63 9.03 0.61
C HIS A 12 15.77 8.98 1.88
N LYS A 13 15.70 10.10 2.60
CA LYS A 13 14.75 10.34 3.69
C LYS A 13 13.52 11.04 3.11
N CYS A 14 12.31 10.74 3.59
CA CYS A 14 11.05 11.38 3.15
C CYS A 14 11.05 12.93 3.25
N LYS A 15 12.08 13.54 3.86
CA LYS A 15 12.21 15.00 4.04
C LYS A 15 12.61 15.75 2.76
N ASP A 16 13.16 15.07 1.76
CA ASP A 16 13.72 15.72 0.56
C ASP A 16 12.82 15.62 -0.69
N TYR A 17 11.56 15.21 -0.53
CA TYR A 17 10.63 15.09 -1.66
C TYR A 17 10.02 16.44 -2.05
N THR A 18 10.49 17.01 -3.17
CA THR A 18 9.83 18.09 -3.92
C THR A 18 8.94 17.51 -5.02
N LEU A 19 7.65 17.85 -5.00
CA LEU A 19 6.68 17.44 -6.01
C LEU A 19 7.10 17.97 -7.39
N SER A 20 7.04 17.10 -8.40
CA SER A 20 7.33 17.47 -9.79
C SER A 20 6.21 18.33 -10.39
N ALA A 21 6.48 18.99 -11.53
CA ALA A 21 5.46 19.80 -12.22
C ALA A 21 4.25 18.96 -12.69
N SER A 22 4.47 17.68 -13.02
CA SER A 22 3.38 16.73 -13.32
C SER A 22 2.54 16.40 -12.08
N ASP A 23 3.18 16.28 -10.91
CA ASP A 23 2.47 16.08 -9.64
C ASP A 23 1.60 17.31 -9.34
N GLN A 24 2.09 18.51 -9.65
CA GLN A 24 1.37 19.76 -9.47
C GLN A 24 0.15 19.87 -10.41
N SER A 25 0.29 19.49 -11.68
CA SER A 25 -0.81 19.50 -12.65
C SER A 25 -1.94 18.55 -12.28
N LEU A 26 -1.63 17.36 -11.75
CA LEU A 26 -2.64 16.41 -11.29
C LEU A 26 -3.35 16.95 -10.04
N ILE A 27 -2.60 17.55 -9.11
CA ILE A 27 -3.15 18.23 -7.94
C ILE A 27 -4.13 19.34 -8.36
N ASP A 28 -3.77 20.15 -9.36
CA ASP A 28 -4.59 21.26 -9.81
C ASP A 28 -5.88 20.78 -10.51
N MET A 29 -5.80 19.69 -11.27
CA MET A 29 -6.99 19.03 -11.85
C MET A 29 -7.92 18.45 -10.77
N MET A 30 -7.36 17.80 -9.74
CA MET A 30 -8.16 17.27 -8.62
C MET A 30 -8.77 18.39 -7.76
N LYS A 31 -8.06 19.51 -7.57
CA LYS A 31 -8.59 20.71 -6.92
C LYS A 31 -9.78 21.28 -7.69
N HIS A 32 -9.67 21.34 -9.03
CA HIS A 32 -10.77 21.77 -9.88
C HIS A 32 -11.98 20.85 -9.73
N TYR A 33 -11.77 19.53 -9.83
CA TYR A 33 -12.83 18.53 -9.67
C TYR A 33 -13.55 18.65 -8.32
N LEU A 34 -12.81 18.70 -7.21
CA LEU A 34 -13.35 18.87 -5.86
C LEU A 34 -14.08 20.21 -5.66
N HIS A 35 -13.62 21.28 -6.32
CA HIS A 35 -14.31 22.56 -6.28
C HIS A 35 -15.66 22.48 -7.00
N THR A 36 -15.72 21.78 -8.13
CA THR A 36 -16.96 21.61 -8.92
C THR A 36 -17.92 20.57 -8.34
N SER A 37 -17.42 19.59 -7.56
CA SER A 37 -18.23 18.51 -6.97
C SER A 37 -18.86 18.86 -5.61
N ARG A 38 -18.64 20.07 -5.07
CA ARG A 38 -19.38 20.54 -3.88
C ARG A 38 -20.82 20.92 -4.27
N LYS A 39 -21.65 19.91 -4.49
CA LYS A 39 -23.10 20.00 -4.25
C LYS A 39 -23.47 18.90 -3.25
N ASP A 40 -24.22 19.33 -2.24
CA ASP A 40 -24.87 18.59 -1.16
C ASP A 40 -23.97 18.23 0.05
N GLU A 41 -24.18 19.01 1.13
CA GLU A 41 -23.44 18.98 2.39
C GLU A 41 -23.93 17.86 3.32
N CYS A 42 -23.02 16.99 3.78
CA CYS A 42 -23.12 16.50 5.16
C CYS A 42 -22.65 17.65 6.06
N SER A 43 -23.50 18.12 6.99
CA SER A 43 -23.17 19.21 7.91
C SER A 43 -21.77 19.03 8.52
N PRO A 44 -20.86 20.02 8.40
CA PRO A 44 -19.54 19.89 9.00
C PRO A 44 -19.68 19.83 10.53
N PRO A 45 -19.08 18.84 11.22
CA PRO A 45 -19.00 18.92 12.66
C PRO A 45 -18.25 20.20 13.05
N SER A 46 -18.93 21.06 13.81
CA SER A 46 -18.30 22.23 14.43
C SER A 46 -17.29 21.77 15.49
N LYS A 47 -16.17 22.50 15.59
CA LYS A 47 -14.93 22.27 16.35
C LYS A 47 -13.82 21.72 15.45
N THR A 48 -12.69 22.42 15.48
CA THR A 48 -11.41 22.07 14.86
C THR A 48 -11.05 20.62 15.17
N SER A 49 -11.49 19.70 14.32
CA SER A 49 -10.98 18.34 14.34
C SER A 49 -9.53 18.43 13.87
N ASN A 50 -8.62 17.91 14.70
CA ASN A 50 -7.24 17.71 14.28
C ASN A 50 -7.25 16.67 13.16
N ALA A 51 -7.49 17.09 11.91
CA ALA A 51 -7.49 16.20 10.76
C ALA A 51 -6.15 15.45 10.72
N GLY A 52 -6.18 14.15 11.00
CA GLY A 52 -5.02 13.27 10.90
C GLY A 52 -4.84 12.78 9.47
N VAL A 53 -3.69 12.21 9.14
CA VAL A 53 -3.44 11.55 7.84
C VAL A 53 -3.48 10.05 8.07
N THR A 54 -4.26 9.33 7.25
CA THR A 54 -4.34 7.88 7.33
C THR A 54 -3.44 7.19 6.31
N TYR A 55 -2.99 5.99 6.64
CA TYR A 55 -2.25 5.09 5.75
C TYR A 55 -2.54 3.64 6.11
N VAL A 56 -2.20 2.72 5.19
CA VAL A 56 -2.27 1.28 5.43
C VAL A 56 -0.86 0.73 5.58
N ARG A 57 -0.64 -0.05 6.64
CA ARG A 57 0.57 -0.83 6.86
C ARG A 57 0.29 -2.28 6.53
N TRP A 58 0.80 -2.73 5.38
CA TRP A 58 0.62 -4.11 4.92
C TRP A 58 1.62 -5.03 5.60
N GLY A 59 1.15 -6.19 6.06
CA GLY A 59 1.95 -7.20 6.73
C GLY A 59 2.23 -6.94 8.21
N LYS A 60 1.49 -6.04 8.87
CA LYS A 60 1.62 -5.81 10.32
C LYS A 60 0.27 -5.68 10.99
N LYS A 61 0.20 -6.11 12.26
CA LYS A 61 -1.00 -5.98 13.12
C LYS A 61 -1.07 -4.67 13.91
N GLY A 62 -0.03 -3.84 13.86
CA GLY A 62 0.00 -2.55 14.55
C GLY A 62 0.80 -1.46 13.82
N CYS A 63 0.68 -0.23 14.31
CA CYS A 63 1.38 0.94 13.76
C CYS A 63 2.82 1.11 14.30
N PRO A 64 3.71 1.79 13.55
CA PRO A 64 4.96 2.32 14.08
C PRO A 64 4.72 3.34 15.21
N LYS A 65 5.76 3.65 15.98
CA LYS A 65 5.68 4.68 17.04
C LYS A 65 5.29 6.04 16.45
N GLY A 66 4.33 6.71 17.08
CA GLY A 66 3.87 8.05 16.68
C GLY A 66 2.64 8.06 15.76
N ALA A 67 2.15 6.89 15.36
CA ALA A 67 0.86 6.73 14.71
C ALA A 67 -0.09 5.92 15.62
N GLU A 68 -1.37 6.28 15.58
CA GLU A 68 -2.44 5.59 16.30
C GLU A 68 -3.15 4.61 15.37
N ILE A 69 -3.57 3.46 15.91
CA ILE A 69 -4.33 2.47 15.14
C ILE A 69 -5.77 2.95 15.02
N VAL A 70 -6.28 3.04 13.79
CA VAL A 70 -7.71 3.19 13.52
C VAL A 70 -8.38 1.83 13.61
N TYR A 71 -7.87 0.84 12.89
CA TYR A 71 -8.23 -0.57 13.05
C TYR A 71 -7.10 -1.49 12.54
N SER A 72 -7.10 -2.71 13.06
CA SER A 72 -6.30 -3.82 12.54
C SER A 72 -7.19 -4.81 11.81
N GLY A 73 -6.62 -5.49 10.84
CA GLY A 73 -7.37 -6.26 9.87
C GLY A 73 -6.57 -7.34 9.17
N GLN A 74 -7.23 -7.95 8.19
CA GLN A 74 -6.69 -8.91 7.27
C GLN A 74 -6.62 -8.34 5.87
N VAL A 75 -5.57 -8.69 5.13
CA VAL A 75 -5.53 -8.37 3.70
C VAL A 75 -6.56 -9.19 2.97
N GLY A 76 -7.27 -8.56 2.05
CA GLY A 76 -8.16 -9.26 1.15
C GLY A 76 -8.20 -8.65 -0.24
N GLY A 77 -8.83 -9.38 -1.15
CA GLY A 77 -8.96 -9.00 -2.55
C GLY A 77 -9.46 -10.19 -3.36
N ASN A 78 -9.40 -10.08 -4.67
CA ASN A 78 -9.88 -11.16 -5.55
C ASN A 78 -8.87 -12.32 -5.58
N ASP A 79 -9.37 -13.52 -5.89
CA ASP A 79 -8.53 -14.68 -6.24
C ASP A 79 -7.49 -14.28 -7.30
N HIS A 80 -6.29 -14.88 -7.18
CA HIS A 80 -5.15 -14.58 -8.03
C HIS A 80 -5.39 -14.84 -9.53
N THR A 81 -6.28 -15.77 -9.88
CA THR A 81 -6.64 -16.13 -11.26
C THR A 81 -7.90 -15.43 -11.77
N THR A 82 -8.59 -14.65 -10.94
CA THR A 82 -9.77 -13.88 -11.35
C THR A 82 -9.39 -12.71 -12.27
N LYS A 83 -9.99 -12.69 -13.47
CA LYS A 83 -9.76 -11.65 -14.50
C LYS A 83 -10.55 -10.37 -14.24
N GLY A 84 -11.70 -10.48 -13.60
CA GLY A 84 -12.61 -9.37 -13.31
C GLY A 84 -12.45 -8.81 -11.90
N GLY A 85 -13.28 -7.81 -11.58
CA GLY A 85 -13.36 -7.22 -10.24
C GLY A 85 -12.26 -6.25 -9.90
N GLY A 86 -11.76 -6.29 -8.65
CA GLY A 86 -10.78 -5.36 -8.11
C GLY A 86 -9.33 -5.84 -8.27
N VAL A 87 -8.46 -4.89 -8.61
CA VAL A 87 -6.99 -5.12 -8.69
C VAL A 87 -6.26 -4.70 -7.41
N ASN A 88 -6.94 -3.95 -6.54
CA ASN A 88 -6.37 -3.36 -5.34
C ASN A 88 -6.41 -4.34 -4.15
N TYR A 89 -5.43 -4.21 -3.26
CA TYR A 89 -5.47 -4.83 -1.95
C TYR A 89 -6.45 -4.07 -1.04
N LEU A 90 -7.22 -4.82 -0.25
CA LEU A 90 -8.12 -4.30 0.77
C LEU A 90 -7.57 -4.62 2.15
N CYS A 91 -7.73 -3.70 3.09
CA CYS A 91 -7.54 -3.99 4.50
C CYS A 91 -8.92 -4.20 5.12
N LEU A 92 -9.29 -5.45 5.34
CA LEU A 92 -10.59 -5.84 5.86
C LEU A 92 -10.54 -5.83 7.39
N PRO A 93 -11.49 -5.19 8.09
CA PRO A 93 -11.49 -5.17 9.54
C PRO A 93 -11.67 -6.58 10.11
N ASN A 94 -11.05 -6.86 11.27
CA ASN A 94 -11.19 -8.15 11.95
C ASN A 94 -12.61 -8.44 12.47
N ASP A 95 -13.43 -7.40 12.64
CA ASP A 95 -14.82 -7.49 13.10
C ASP A 95 -15.74 -6.79 12.08
N PRO A 96 -16.10 -7.46 10.97
CA PRO A 96 -16.92 -6.89 9.92
C PRO A 96 -18.41 -6.95 10.27
N GLU A 97 -19.15 -5.90 9.89
CA GLU A 97 -20.61 -6.00 9.77
C GLU A 97 -20.97 -6.78 8.49
N ASN A 98 -21.74 -7.85 8.64
CA ASN A 98 -22.12 -8.71 7.53
C ASN A 98 -23.49 -8.32 6.96
N GLY A 99 -23.58 -8.29 5.63
CA GLY A 99 -24.85 -8.24 4.91
C GLY A 99 -25.58 -9.59 4.90
N GLN A 100 -26.69 -9.67 4.16
CA GLN A 100 -27.39 -10.94 3.96
C GLN A 100 -26.55 -11.91 3.13
N HIS A 101 -26.56 -13.18 3.52
CA HIS A 101 -25.93 -14.24 2.74
C HIS A 101 -26.58 -14.35 1.35
N GLN A 102 -25.74 -14.37 0.31
CA GLN A 102 -26.16 -14.53 -1.09
C GLN A 102 -25.45 -15.74 -1.71
N SER A 103 -26.12 -16.43 -2.64
CA SER A 103 -25.57 -17.60 -3.33
C SER A 103 -25.75 -17.44 -4.84
N PHE A 104 -24.95 -16.56 -5.44
CA PHE A 104 -24.92 -16.29 -6.89
C PHE A 104 -23.47 -16.28 -7.39
N GLY A 105 -23.25 -16.47 -8.70
CA GLY A 105 -21.93 -16.50 -9.33
C GLY A 105 -21.30 -15.12 -9.57
N ASN A 106 -21.35 -14.24 -8.56
CA ASN A 106 -20.71 -12.93 -8.59
C ASN A 106 -19.24 -13.03 -8.13
N ASP A 107 -18.51 -11.93 -8.25
CA ASP A 107 -17.14 -11.83 -7.72
C ASP A 107 -17.09 -12.00 -6.20
N GLN A 108 -15.97 -12.53 -5.71
CA GLN A 108 -15.78 -12.90 -4.30
C GLN A 108 -14.51 -12.25 -3.75
N ILE A 109 -14.57 -11.87 -2.48
CA ILE A 109 -13.39 -11.38 -1.74
C ILE A 109 -12.77 -12.56 -0.99
N PHE A 110 -11.50 -12.79 -1.24
CA PHE A 110 -10.64 -13.78 -0.61
C PHE A 110 -9.67 -13.11 0.35
N GLY A 111 -9.04 -13.91 1.21
CA GLY A 111 -7.90 -13.49 2.02
C GLY A 111 -6.67 -13.16 1.17
N GLY A 112 -5.71 -12.47 1.77
CA GLY A 112 -4.42 -12.15 1.16
C GLY A 112 -3.32 -13.02 1.74
N GLU A 113 -2.44 -13.55 0.89
CA GLU A 113 -1.45 -14.55 1.27
C GLU A 113 -0.03 -14.13 0.87
N TYR A 114 0.96 -14.57 1.64
CA TYR A 114 2.35 -14.46 1.23
C TYR A 114 2.73 -15.57 0.25
N ARG A 115 3.08 -15.18 -0.98
CA ARG A 115 3.60 -16.08 -2.01
C ARG A 115 5.11 -15.94 -2.13
N ILE A 116 5.83 -16.66 -1.27
CA ILE A 116 7.28 -16.58 -1.15
C ILE A 116 7.91 -17.95 -1.46
N SER A 117 8.92 -18.01 -2.33
CA SER A 117 9.72 -19.24 -2.55
C SER A 117 11.01 -19.19 -1.72
N SER A 118 11.60 -20.35 -1.40
CA SER A 118 12.88 -20.44 -0.66
C SER A 118 14.01 -19.69 -1.37
N SER A 119 14.02 -19.74 -2.70
CA SER A 119 15.02 -19.09 -3.55
C SER A 119 14.68 -17.63 -3.91
N GLY A 120 13.49 -17.14 -3.59
CA GLY A 120 12.99 -15.81 -4.00
C GLY A 120 12.49 -14.96 -2.83
N LYS A 121 12.83 -15.34 -1.59
CA LYS A 121 12.46 -14.55 -0.41
C LYS A 121 13.41 -13.38 -0.21
N PRO A 122 12.90 -12.17 0.08
CA PRO A 122 13.76 -11.07 0.47
C PRO A 122 14.49 -11.32 1.80
N SER A 123 15.52 -10.53 2.05
CA SER A 123 16.22 -10.53 3.34
C SER A 123 15.25 -10.18 4.49
N GLY A 124 15.38 -10.86 5.63
CA GLY A 124 14.49 -10.68 6.79
C GLY A 124 13.15 -11.42 6.70
N TRP A 125 12.70 -11.84 5.52
CA TRP A 125 11.48 -12.64 5.38
C TRP A 125 11.76 -14.11 5.68
N SER A 126 10.85 -14.75 6.42
CA SER A 126 10.88 -16.18 6.72
C SER A 126 10.16 -17.00 5.64
N GLU A 127 10.75 -18.11 5.21
CA GLU A 127 10.07 -19.06 4.32
C GLU A 127 8.82 -19.66 4.97
N SER A 128 8.79 -19.74 6.30
CA SER A 128 7.63 -20.24 7.05
C SER A 128 6.38 -19.38 6.91
N MET A 129 6.46 -18.22 6.24
CA MET A 129 5.30 -17.37 5.94
C MET A 129 4.59 -17.78 4.66
N ARG A 130 5.17 -18.67 3.83
CA ARG A 130 4.54 -19.13 2.59
C ARG A 130 3.12 -19.63 2.85
N TYR A 131 2.17 -19.13 2.06
CA TYR A 131 0.72 -19.43 2.15
C TYR A 131 0.01 -18.94 3.41
N LYS A 132 0.69 -18.22 4.29
CA LYS A 132 0.03 -17.67 5.48
C LYS A 132 -0.71 -16.39 5.14
N GLU A 133 -1.84 -16.19 5.82
CA GLU A 133 -2.63 -14.99 5.68
C GLU A 133 -1.87 -13.75 6.19
N ALA A 134 -1.93 -12.67 5.40
CA ALA A 134 -1.25 -11.41 5.68
C ALA A 134 -2.15 -10.47 6.50
N PRO A 135 -1.65 -9.92 7.63
CA PRO A 135 -2.35 -8.88 8.36
C PRO A 135 -2.19 -7.52 7.69
N CYS A 136 -3.06 -6.58 8.07
CA CYS A 136 -2.89 -5.16 7.78
C CYS A 136 -3.32 -4.31 8.97
N THR A 137 -2.88 -3.06 8.98
CA THR A 137 -3.32 -2.06 9.96
C THR A 137 -3.54 -0.74 9.29
N VAL A 138 -4.66 -0.07 9.59
CA VAL A 138 -4.87 1.32 9.20
C VAL A 138 -4.45 2.22 10.34
N GLY A 139 -3.45 3.06 10.08
CA GLY A 139 -2.92 4.03 11.03
C GLY A 139 -3.40 5.44 10.74
N ILE A 140 -3.42 6.28 11.78
CA ILE A 140 -3.61 7.73 11.68
C ILE A 140 -2.48 8.47 12.40
N LEU A 141 -1.96 9.50 11.74
CA LEU A 141 -0.91 10.36 12.27
C LEU A 141 -1.39 11.81 12.37
N TYR A 142 -1.08 12.46 13.50
CA TYR A 142 -1.44 13.84 13.78
C TYR A 142 -0.28 14.83 13.61
N ASN A 143 0.96 14.34 13.51
CA ASN A 143 2.17 15.15 13.36
C ASN A 143 2.22 15.86 12.01
N LYS A 144 2.79 17.06 11.97
CA LYS A 144 2.87 17.89 10.76
C LYS A 144 4.13 17.58 9.96
N GLY A 145 4.05 17.78 8.64
CA GLY A 145 5.17 17.54 7.73
C GLY A 145 5.21 16.10 7.21
N TRP A 146 6.35 15.76 6.60
CA TRP A 146 6.63 14.42 6.07
C TRP A 146 7.05 13.48 7.21
N ASN A 147 6.43 12.30 7.25
CA ASN A 147 6.77 11.23 8.18
C ASN A 147 7.01 9.94 7.37
N SER A 148 8.06 9.22 7.74
CA SER A 148 8.32 7.87 7.24
C SER A 148 7.58 6.91 8.14
N GLU A 149 6.59 6.20 7.61
CA GLU A 149 5.77 5.28 8.41
C GLU A 149 6.44 3.91 8.52
N TYR A 150 6.85 3.33 7.39
CA TYR A 150 7.59 2.07 7.39
C TYR A 150 8.36 1.86 6.08
N ASP A 151 9.41 1.06 6.18
CA ASP A 151 10.15 0.51 5.04
C ASP A 151 9.68 -0.92 4.76
N GLY A 152 9.87 -1.38 3.53
CA GLY A 152 9.40 -2.67 3.09
C GLY A 152 9.93 -3.13 1.74
N TYR A 153 9.29 -4.17 1.23
CA TYR A 153 9.48 -4.67 -0.13
C TYR A 153 8.23 -4.38 -0.97
N LEU A 154 8.45 -3.96 -2.21
CA LEU A 154 7.38 -3.78 -3.18
C LEU A 154 6.92 -5.15 -3.67
N THR A 155 5.64 -5.42 -3.52
CA THR A 155 5.01 -6.68 -3.87
C THR A 155 3.87 -6.47 -4.86
N SER A 156 3.56 -7.51 -5.63
CA SER A 156 2.33 -7.64 -6.42
C SER A 156 1.99 -9.13 -6.59
N ASP A 157 1.16 -9.47 -7.57
CA ASP A 157 0.89 -10.86 -7.95
C ASP A 157 2.02 -11.44 -8.82
N HIS A 158 1.96 -12.75 -9.06
CA HIS A 158 2.87 -13.44 -9.98
C HIS A 158 2.69 -12.92 -11.41
N TYR A 159 3.78 -12.81 -12.16
CA TYR A 159 3.77 -12.27 -13.52
C TYR A 159 2.94 -13.07 -14.55
N THR A 160 2.52 -14.29 -14.22
CA THR A 160 1.63 -15.11 -15.06
C THR A 160 0.16 -15.04 -14.65
N HIS A 161 -0.16 -14.34 -13.56
CA HIS A 161 -1.52 -14.13 -13.06
C HIS A 161 -2.11 -12.83 -13.60
N ASN A 162 -3.33 -12.51 -13.19
CA ASN A 162 -3.94 -11.23 -13.57
C ASN A 162 -3.27 -10.06 -12.85
N ASN A 163 -3.41 -8.88 -13.42
CA ASN A 163 -2.83 -7.66 -12.86
C ASN A 163 -3.41 -7.36 -11.48
N LYS A 164 -2.52 -7.13 -10.51
CA LYS A 164 -2.83 -6.52 -9.22
C LYS A 164 -2.02 -5.24 -9.07
N ASP A 165 -2.45 -4.37 -8.16
CA ASP A 165 -1.69 -3.17 -7.82
C ASP A 165 -0.35 -3.53 -7.18
N PHE A 166 0.48 -2.51 -6.97
CA PHE A 166 1.67 -2.63 -6.13
C PHE A 166 1.34 -2.28 -4.69
N ALA A 167 1.85 -3.08 -3.75
CA ALA A 167 1.78 -2.80 -2.32
C ALA A 167 3.19 -2.80 -1.71
N CYS A 168 3.42 -1.92 -0.74
CA CYS A 168 4.62 -1.96 0.08
C CYS A 168 4.33 -2.82 1.31
N VAL A 169 4.92 -4.01 1.40
CA VAL A 169 4.77 -4.88 2.57
C VAL A 169 5.92 -4.63 3.53
N ASP A 170 5.61 -4.47 4.82
CA ASP A 170 6.58 -4.17 5.87
C ASP A 170 7.82 -5.07 5.81
N ILE A 171 8.99 -4.49 6.11
CA ILE A 171 10.28 -5.20 6.06
C ILE A 171 10.32 -6.40 7.02
N ASN A 172 9.56 -6.34 8.12
CA ASN A 172 9.43 -7.41 9.10
C ASN A 172 7.96 -7.85 9.22
N PRO A 173 7.41 -8.54 8.20
CA PRO A 173 6.00 -8.86 8.18
C PRO A 173 5.64 -9.91 9.24
N GLU A 174 4.37 -9.89 9.64
CA GLU A 174 3.73 -10.84 10.54
C GLU A 174 2.73 -11.70 9.77
N THR A 175 2.30 -12.81 10.35
CA THR A 175 1.23 -13.65 9.79
C THR A 175 0.02 -13.65 10.71
N LEU A 176 -1.18 -13.79 10.13
CA LEU A 176 -2.42 -13.91 10.90
C LEU A 176 -2.61 -15.31 11.46
N ASP A 177 -2.20 -16.31 10.70
CA ASP A 177 -2.35 -17.72 11.04
C ASP A 177 -1.02 -18.46 11.10
N ASN A 178 -1.12 -19.76 11.38
CA ASN A 178 -0.05 -20.74 11.22
C ASN A 178 -0.45 -21.88 10.26
N LYS A 179 -1.39 -21.62 9.36
CA LYS A 179 -1.78 -22.58 8.32
C LYS A 179 -0.62 -22.73 7.34
N ASN A 180 -0.54 -23.91 6.71
CA ASN A 180 0.41 -24.18 5.64
C ASN A 180 -0.36 -24.74 4.44
N LYS A 181 -1.38 -24.01 4.00
CA LYS A 181 -2.26 -24.40 2.90
C LYS A 181 -2.45 -23.20 1.99
N ASP A 182 -2.22 -23.41 0.70
CA ASP A 182 -2.54 -22.45 -0.35
C ASP A 182 -4.07 -22.33 -0.45
N GLU A 183 -4.61 -21.14 -0.17
CA GLU A 183 -6.05 -20.86 -0.20
C GLU A 183 -6.45 -20.05 -1.44
N HIS A 184 -5.50 -19.85 -2.36
CA HIS A 184 -5.69 -19.22 -3.67
C HIS A 184 -6.20 -17.77 -3.64
N GLY A 185 -6.01 -17.05 -2.54
CA GLY A 185 -6.41 -15.65 -2.37
C GLY A 185 -5.59 -14.63 -3.18
N ILE A 186 -5.67 -13.36 -2.79
CA ILE A 186 -4.83 -12.31 -3.40
C ILE A 186 -3.38 -12.44 -2.91
N LEU A 187 -2.40 -12.35 -3.80
CA LEU A 187 -1.02 -12.68 -3.44
C LEU A 187 -0.17 -11.44 -3.17
N PHE A 188 0.67 -11.54 -2.13
CA PHE A 188 1.89 -10.75 -2.00
C PHE A 188 3.09 -11.59 -2.43
N GLN A 189 3.53 -11.35 -3.66
CA GLN A 189 4.78 -11.85 -4.20
C GLN A 189 5.76 -10.71 -4.41
N THR A 190 7.01 -10.94 -4.03
CA THR A 190 8.07 -9.94 -4.17
C THR A 190 8.48 -9.77 -5.62
N LEU A 191 8.84 -8.54 -5.96
CA LEU A 191 9.22 -8.16 -7.30
C LEU A 191 10.73 -8.01 -7.37
N ARG A 192 11.27 -8.38 -8.53
CA ARG A 192 12.66 -8.15 -8.88
C ARG A 192 12.76 -7.23 -10.08
N THR A 193 13.77 -6.38 -10.06
CA THR A 193 14.12 -5.53 -11.21
C THR A 193 14.62 -6.37 -12.38
N LYS A 194 14.39 -5.89 -13.60
CA LYS A 194 14.90 -6.51 -14.82
C LYS A 194 15.55 -5.47 -15.71
N CYS A 195 16.86 -5.56 -15.88
CA CYS A 195 17.60 -4.64 -16.74
C CYS A 195 17.23 -4.83 -18.21
N GLY A 196 17.29 -3.73 -18.96
CA GLY A 196 16.89 -3.64 -20.36
C GLY A 196 16.31 -2.27 -20.62
N SER A 197 14.98 -2.16 -20.63
CA SER A 197 14.30 -0.85 -20.58
C SER A 197 14.53 -0.14 -19.24
N LEU A 198 14.64 -0.89 -18.14
CA LEU A 198 15.11 -0.36 -16.86
C LEU A 198 16.63 -0.15 -16.92
N ARG A 199 17.06 1.09 -16.68
CA ARG A 199 18.48 1.46 -16.70
C ARG A 199 19.19 0.89 -15.48
N CYS A 200 20.26 0.16 -15.75
CA CYS A 200 21.15 -0.39 -14.74
C CYS A 200 22.58 0.05 -15.08
N PRO A 201 23.24 0.90 -14.26
CA PRO A 201 22.82 1.51 -12.97
C PRO A 201 21.77 2.66 -13.09
N PRO A 202 21.09 3.08 -11.99
CA PRO A 202 21.38 2.76 -10.59
C PRO A 202 20.71 1.48 -10.06
N TYR A 203 19.76 0.91 -10.80
CA TYR A 203 19.17 -0.37 -10.42
C TYR A 203 20.15 -1.52 -10.66
N THR A 204 20.05 -2.56 -9.83
CA THR A 204 20.84 -3.79 -9.96
C THR A 204 19.95 -4.87 -10.56
N ASN A 205 20.38 -5.55 -11.62
CA ASN A 205 19.58 -6.60 -12.26
C ASN A 205 19.15 -7.69 -11.26
N GLU A 206 17.91 -8.17 -11.37
CA GLU A 206 17.36 -9.27 -10.56
C GLU A 206 17.34 -8.97 -9.04
N ALA A 207 17.44 -7.71 -8.64
CA ALA A 207 17.37 -7.30 -7.24
C ALA A 207 15.93 -7.05 -6.78
N ASP A 208 15.62 -7.41 -5.53
CA ASP A 208 14.36 -7.07 -4.86
C ASP A 208 14.13 -5.55 -4.85
N VAL A 209 12.88 -5.13 -5.02
CA VAL A 209 12.52 -3.71 -5.00
C VAL A 209 12.15 -3.28 -3.58
N LEU A 210 12.96 -2.41 -2.98
CA LEU A 210 12.66 -1.80 -1.68
C LEU A 210 11.64 -0.66 -1.84
N CYS A 211 10.79 -0.48 -0.83
CA CYS A 211 9.83 0.60 -0.76
C CYS A 211 9.81 1.27 0.62
N VAL A 212 9.32 2.50 0.65
CA VAL A 212 9.00 3.25 1.87
C VAL A 212 7.61 3.84 1.73
N VAL A 213 6.83 3.79 2.80
CA VAL A 213 5.55 4.51 2.88
C VAL A 213 5.75 5.78 3.67
N CYS A 214 5.55 6.92 3.01
CA CYS A 214 5.62 8.22 3.64
C CYS A 214 4.20 8.82 3.74
N SER A 215 3.90 9.50 4.84
CA SER A 215 2.70 10.32 4.99
C SER A 215 3.07 11.81 5.08
N LYS A 216 2.23 12.69 4.55
CA LYS A 216 2.39 14.15 4.71
C LYS A 216 1.13 14.80 5.23
N LYS A 217 1.22 15.38 6.42
CA LYS A 217 0.17 16.26 6.95
C LYS A 217 0.52 17.72 6.65
N THR A 218 -0.34 18.36 5.87
CA THR A 218 -0.29 19.80 5.56
C THR A 218 -1.36 20.55 6.36
N TYR A 219 -1.17 21.85 6.52
CA TYR A 219 -2.16 22.75 7.17
C TYR A 219 -3.37 23.06 6.28
N ARG A 220 -3.31 22.70 5.00
CA ARG A 220 -4.41 22.90 4.05
C ARG A 220 -5.06 21.55 3.75
N TYR A 221 -6.38 21.54 3.81
CA TYR A 221 -7.29 20.46 3.43
C TYR A 221 -7.17 20.14 1.92
N GLU A 222 -6.03 19.57 1.51
CA GLU A 222 -5.81 19.07 0.16
C GLU A 222 -5.99 17.54 0.18
N LEU A 223 -7.16 17.10 -0.32
CA LEU A 223 -7.50 15.70 -0.53
C LEU A 223 -6.88 15.22 -1.84
N THR A 224 -5.59 14.88 -1.81
CA THR A 224 -4.92 14.26 -2.96
C THR A 224 -4.81 12.76 -2.74
N LYS A 225 -5.36 11.95 -3.67
CA LYS A 225 -5.14 10.50 -3.80
C LYS A 225 -4.67 10.24 -5.23
N ARG A 226 -3.43 9.76 -5.42
CA ARG A 226 -3.01 8.73 -6.39
C ARG A 226 -1.48 8.58 -6.33
N PHE A 227 -1.04 7.35 -6.58
CA PHE A 227 0.33 6.86 -6.55
C PHE A 227 1.19 7.51 -7.63
N PHE A 228 2.41 7.91 -7.26
CA PHE A 228 3.49 8.13 -8.21
C PHE A 228 4.68 7.28 -7.78
N VAL A 229 5.08 6.35 -8.64
CA VAL A 229 6.44 5.83 -8.63
C VAL A 229 7.30 6.97 -9.18
N SER A 230 7.96 7.73 -8.30
CA SER A 230 8.88 8.77 -8.77
C SER A 230 10.16 8.11 -9.26
N ASP A 231 10.37 8.10 -10.56
CA ASP A 231 11.72 8.08 -11.12
C ASP A 231 12.52 9.22 -10.49
N PHE A 232 13.70 8.92 -9.94
CA PHE A 232 14.66 9.96 -9.57
C PHE A 232 15.87 9.92 -10.49
N LEU A 233 16.08 11.07 -11.12
CA LEU A 233 17.22 11.45 -11.94
C LEU A 233 18.50 11.49 -11.11
N LYS A 234 19.62 11.16 -11.77
CA LYS A 234 20.99 11.23 -11.27
C LYS A 234 21.29 12.61 -10.67
N GLY A 235 21.80 12.63 -9.44
CA GLY A 235 22.57 13.75 -8.90
C GLY A 235 24.06 13.51 -9.09
N HIS A 236 24.69 14.35 -9.90
CA HIS A 236 26.13 14.65 -9.81
C HIS A 236 26.37 15.60 -8.64
#